data_AF-A0A2A9HG52-F1
#
_entry.id   AF-A0A2A9HG52-F1
#
_cell.length_a   1.000
_cell.length_b   1.000
_cell.length_c   1.000
_cell.angle_alpha   90.00
_cell.angle_beta   90.00
_cell.angle_gamma   90.00
#
_symmetry.space_group_name_H-M   'P 1'
#
loop_
_entity.id
_entity.type
_entity.pdbx_description
1 polymer ?
#
loop_
_entity_poly.entity_id
_entity_poly.type
_entity_poly.pdbx_seq_one_letter_code
_entity_poly.pdbx_strand_id
1 'polypeptide(L)'
;MRTRLLTAVALPALAAVVAASAIIAGGTGASAAQLLRGWNNIAYFGESAPPAQALAPLTGEYTAVYRWDPATQSYQLYAPGVPGFVNTLSTINPGDAIWIHYTGNGREFNTGAPPTGSAPGGAGKISIAASTFVPASDLAVYEKGFNQLYPLTTDPASHRYFAPVHLPHGATITAMTAAFEGSGDTVKIRLDYTPLANGDTPGQVFKLAEVLSSAGPSPQTVSAYPHQVDNGANVYFVVVDLTGGPASKLRGITISYTY
;
A
#
# COMPACT_ATOMS: atom_id res chain seq x y z
N MET A 1 64.35 54.46 -22.47
CA MET A 1 63.53 53.72 -23.45
C MET A 1 62.42 53.03 -22.68
N ARG A 2 61.17 53.21 -23.16
CA ARG A 2 59.89 52.78 -22.58
C ARG A 2 59.87 51.29 -22.18
N THR A 3 59.07 50.91 -21.16
CA THR A 3 58.00 49.88 -21.21
C THR A 3 57.41 49.65 -19.81
N ARG A 4 56.29 50.33 -19.50
CA ARG A 4 54.92 49.82 -19.25
C ARG A 4 54.66 49.20 -17.87
N LEU A 5 53.96 49.98 -17.03
CA LEU A 5 53.14 49.56 -15.89
C LEU A 5 52.13 48.47 -16.32
N LEU A 6 51.98 47.45 -15.47
CA LEU A 6 50.79 46.61 -15.40
C LEU A 6 50.39 46.52 -13.92
N THR A 7 49.45 47.39 -13.54
CA THR A 7 48.77 47.38 -12.24
C THR A 7 47.73 46.25 -12.28
N ALA A 8 47.98 45.16 -11.55
CA ALA A 8 46.98 44.10 -11.36
C ALA A 8 46.03 44.53 -10.24
N VAL A 9 44.78 44.86 -10.59
CA VAL A 9 43.69 45.07 -9.64
C VAL A 9 43.16 43.69 -9.23
N ALA A 10 43.47 43.27 -8.01
CA ALA A 10 42.89 42.07 -7.41
C ALA A 10 41.45 42.39 -6.94
N LEU A 11 40.45 41.75 -7.55
CA LEU A 11 39.08 41.75 -7.02
C LEU A 11 39.03 40.91 -5.73
N PRO A 12 38.38 41.38 -4.65
CA PRO A 12 38.11 40.54 -3.49
C PRO A 12 37.02 39.51 -3.85
N ALA A 13 37.36 38.22 -3.75
CA ALA A 13 36.37 37.15 -3.83
C ALA A 13 35.48 37.20 -2.60
N LEU A 14 34.19 37.48 -2.81
CA LEU A 14 33.16 37.46 -1.78
C LEU A 14 32.96 36.00 -1.31
N ALA A 15 33.47 35.66 -0.13
CA ALA A 15 33.19 34.38 0.49
C ALA A 15 31.74 34.37 1.00
N ALA A 16 30.84 33.74 0.26
CA ALA A 16 29.49 33.46 0.74
C ALA A 16 29.56 32.42 1.85
N VAL A 17 29.40 32.87 3.11
CA VAL A 17 29.17 31.97 4.24
C VAL A 17 27.76 31.40 4.08
N VAL A 18 27.68 30.21 3.51
CA VAL A 18 26.44 29.42 3.54
C VAL A 18 26.36 28.81 4.93
N ALA A 19 25.65 29.48 5.83
CA ALA A 19 25.16 28.84 7.05
C ALA A 19 24.10 27.81 6.63
N ALA A 20 24.53 26.56 6.43
CA ALA A 20 23.62 25.44 6.30
C ALA A 20 22.93 25.24 7.64
N SER A 21 21.74 25.82 7.80
CA SER A 21 20.80 25.38 8.83
C SER A 21 20.48 23.92 8.55
N ALA A 22 21.10 23.01 9.30
CA ALA A 22 20.67 21.63 9.35
C ALA A 22 19.26 21.65 9.93
N ILE A 23 18.27 21.62 9.04
CA ILE A 23 16.91 21.26 9.41
C ILE A 23 17.06 19.84 9.95
N ILE A 24 16.83 19.68 11.25
CA ILE A 24 16.63 18.37 11.84
C ILE A 24 15.35 17.86 11.17
N ALA A 25 15.50 17.19 10.04
CA ALA A 25 14.47 16.35 9.49
C ALA A 25 14.25 15.28 10.57
N GLY A 26 13.24 15.48 11.40
CA GLY A 26 12.62 14.38 12.11
C GLY A 26 12.20 13.42 11.01
N GLY A 27 12.99 12.36 10.80
CA GLY A 27 12.85 11.48 9.66
C GLY A 27 11.44 10.90 9.67
N THR A 28 10.67 11.23 8.64
CA THR A 28 9.49 10.45 8.24
C THR A 28 10.03 9.11 7.73
N GLY A 29 10.28 8.19 8.67
CA GLY A 29 10.76 6.85 8.35
C GLY A 29 9.72 6.09 7.54
N ALA A 30 10.15 5.07 6.79
CA ALA A 30 9.31 4.13 6.04
C ALA A 30 8.32 3.29 6.90
N SER A 31 8.07 3.75 8.12
CA SER A 31 7.35 3.17 9.24
C SER A 31 6.23 4.08 9.75
N ALA A 32 5.94 5.18 9.06
CA ALA A 32 4.89 6.12 9.42
C ALA A 32 3.60 5.85 8.61
N ALA A 33 2.49 5.61 9.30
CA ALA A 33 1.15 5.51 8.71
C ALA A 33 0.36 6.80 8.97
N GLN A 34 -0.24 7.37 7.92
CA GLN A 34 -1.16 8.49 8.09
C GLN A 34 -2.55 7.95 8.49
N LEU A 35 -3.01 8.28 9.69
CA LEU A 35 -4.32 7.91 10.20
C LEU A 35 -5.35 9.01 9.89
N LEU A 36 -6.40 8.64 9.17
CA LEU A 36 -7.58 9.46 8.96
C LEU A 36 -8.68 9.07 9.95
N ARG A 37 -9.60 9.99 10.25
CA ARG A 37 -10.77 9.65 11.07
C ARG A 37 -11.54 8.50 10.42
N GLY A 38 -11.91 7.49 11.21
CA GLY A 38 -12.59 6.27 10.76
C GLY A 38 -11.64 5.08 10.68
N TRP A 39 -11.94 4.14 9.78
CA TRP A 39 -11.18 2.90 9.65
C TRP A 39 -9.90 3.09 8.82
N ASN A 40 -8.77 2.67 9.37
CA ASN A 40 -7.47 2.66 8.69
C ASN A 40 -6.92 1.23 8.70
N ASN A 41 -6.26 0.82 7.63
CA ASN A 41 -5.51 -0.42 7.58
C ASN A 41 -4.02 -0.12 7.52
N ILE A 42 -3.29 -0.60 8.53
CA ILE A 42 -1.88 -0.30 8.71
C ILE A 42 -1.11 -1.59 8.95
N ALA A 43 0.11 -1.66 8.42
CA ALA A 43 1.05 -2.69 8.79
C ALA A 43 1.76 -2.30 10.09
N TYR A 44 1.78 -3.21 11.06
CA TYR A 44 2.50 -3.03 12.31
C TYR A 44 3.91 -3.60 12.17
N PHE A 45 4.92 -2.81 12.51
CA PHE A 45 6.33 -3.18 12.45
C PHE A 45 7.03 -3.08 13.82
N GLY A 46 6.30 -2.72 14.88
CA GLY A 46 6.83 -2.65 16.24
C GLY A 46 7.07 -4.04 16.81
N GLU A 47 7.64 -4.08 18.01
CA GLU A 47 7.85 -5.33 18.74
C GLU A 47 6.53 -6.05 19.01
N SER A 48 6.58 -7.38 19.09
CA SER A 48 5.41 -8.19 19.43
C SER A 48 4.91 -7.80 20.82
N ALA A 49 3.68 -7.31 20.88
CA ALA A 49 3.10 -6.78 22.11
C ALA A 49 1.57 -6.92 22.12
N PRO A 50 0.93 -6.90 23.30
CA PRO A 50 -0.52 -6.76 23.39
C PRO A 50 -1.00 -5.47 22.72
N PRO A 51 -2.20 -5.45 22.11
CA PRO A 51 -2.71 -4.27 21.39
C PRO A 51 -2.63 -2.96 22.18
N ALA A 52 -2.91 -3.01 23.49
CA ALA A 52 -2.83 -1.84 24.37
C ALA A 52 -1.43 -1.21 24.43
N GLN A 53 -0.38 -2.04 24.38
CA GLN A 53 1.02 -1.59 24.40
C GLN A 53 1.50 -1.21 23.01
N ALA A 54 1.20 -2.03 22.00
CA ALA A 54 1.54 -1.79 20.60
C ALA A 54 0.98 -0.44 20.07
N LEU A 55 -0.20 -0.04 20.56
CA LEU A 55 -0.91 1.16 20.15
C LEU A 55 -0.96 2.23 21.25
N ALA A 56 -0.05 2.17 22.23
CA ALA A 56 0.01 3.14 23.32
C ALA A 56 0.08 4.62 22.84
N PRO A 57 0.77 4.97 21.73
CA PRO A 57 0.77 6.35 21.23
C PRO A 57 -0.59 6.86 20.74
N LEU A 58 -1.58 5.96 20.57
CA LEU A 58 -2.94 6.26 20.10
C LEU A 58 -3.98 6.09 21.22
N THR A 59 -3.58 5.91 22.48
CA THR A 59 -4.52 5.70 23.58
C THR A 59 -5.58 6.80 23.64
N GLY A 60 -6.86 6.40 23.65
CA GLY A 60 -8.00 7.32 23.66
C GLY A 60 -8.43 7.82 22.27
N GLU A 61 -7.65 7.51 21.22
CA GLU A 61 -7.91 7.95 19.85
C GLU A 61 -8.37 6.81 18.93
N TYR A 62 -8.72 5.64 19.47
CA TYR A 62 -9.33 4.56 18.70
C TYR A 62 -10.36 3.78 19.52
N THR A 63 -11.31 3.12 18.85
CA THR A 63 -12.37 2.34 19.53
C THR A 63 -12.28 0.84 19.30
N ALA A 64 -11.66 0.41 18.20
CA ALA A 64 -11.60 -1.00 17.84
C ALA A 64 -10.40 -1.27 16.93
N VAL A 65 -9.84 -2.46 17.09
CA VAL A 65 -8.73 -3.00 16.30
C VAL A 65 -9.09 -4.41 15.85
N TYR A 66 -8.88 -4.70 14.57
CA TYR A 66 -9.11 -6.03 14.02
C TYR A 66 -7.86 -6.58 13.33
N ARG A 67 -7.62 -7.88 13.46
CA ARG A 67 -6.63 -8.63 12.68
C ARG A 67 -7.28 -9.87 12.08
N TRP A 68 -6.98 -10.17 10.83
CA TRP A 68 -7.38 -11.44 10.22
C TRP A 68 -6.46 -12.57 10.68
N ASP A 69 -7.04 -13.66 11.19
CA ASP A 69 -6.30 -14.89 11.47
C ASP A 69 -6.51 -15.89 10.31
N PRO A 70 -5.48 -16.21 9.52
CA PRO A 70 -5.60 -17.12 8.39
C PRO A 70 -5.79 -18.58 8.81
N ALA A 71 -5.39 -18.97 10.03
CA ALA A 71 -5.53 -20.35 10.50
C ALA A 71 -6.98 -20.68 10.86
N THR A 72 -7.68 -19.74 11.49
CA THR A 72 -9.09 -19.90 11.91
C THR A 72 -10.09 -19.28 10.93
N GLN A 73 -9.60 -18.60 9.89
CA GLN A 73 -10.40 -17.87 8.91
C GLN A 73 -11.41 -16.91 9.56
N SER A 74 -10.97 -16.16 10.57
CA SER A 74 -11.82 -15.25 11.32
C SER A 74 -11.09 -13.99 11.75
N TYR A 75 -11.87 -12.95 12.09
CA TYR A 75 -11.32 -11.73 12.67
C TYR A 75 -11.14 -11.86 14.17
N GLN A 76 -9.96 -11.47 14.64
CA GLN A 76 -9.67 -11.24 16.03
C GLN A 76 -9.86 -9.76 16.35
N LEU A 77 -10.47 -9.47 17.50
CA LEU A 77 -10.89 -8.13 17.92
C LEU A 77 -10.13 -7.71 19.17
N TYR A 78 -9.71 -6.46 19.20
CA TYR A 78 -9.38 -5.73 20.42
C TYR A 78 -10.14 -4.39 20.47
N ALA A 79 -10.92 -4.17 21.51
CA ALA A 79 -11.60 -2.91 21.77
C ALA A 79 -11.41 -2.51 23.25
N PRO A 80 -10.82 -1.32 23.55
CA PRO A 80 -10.59 -0.89 24.93
C PRO A 80 -11.86 -0.69 25.76
N GLY A 81 -12.99 -0.39 25.09
CA GLY A 81 -14.26 -0.07 25.73
C GLY A 81 -15.21 -1.25 25.95
N VAL A 82 -14.81 -2.49 25.61
CA VAL A 82 -15.65 -3.69 25.79
C VAL A 82 -15.07 -4.62 26.86
N PRO A 83 -15.90 -5.50 27.47
CA PRO A 83 -15.40 -6.49 28.42
C PRO A 83 -14.30 -7.38 27.84
N GLY A 84 -13.30 -7.72 28.65
CA GLY A 84 -12.10 -8.44 28.20
C GLY A 84 -12.36 -9.78 27.51
N PHE A 85 -13.43 -10.50 27.87
CA PHE A 85 -13.79 -11.78 27.23
C PHE A 85 -14.20 -11.65 25.74
N VAL A 86 -14.55 -10.43 25.29
CA VAL A 86 -14.85 -10.13 23.88
C VAL A 86 -13.57 -9.90 23.08
N ASN A 87 -12.47 -9.56 23.74
CA ASN A 87 -11.19 -9.31 23.09
C ASN A 87 -10.50 -10.64 22.77
N THR A 88 -10.44 -10.96 21.48
CA THR A 88 -9.81 -12.18 20.93
C THR A 88 -8.45 -11.92 20.30
N LEU A 89 -8.10 -10.65 20.04
CA LEU A 89 -6.77 -10.24 19.62
C LEU A 89 -5.90 -9.97 20.86
N SER A 90 -5.06 -10.95 21.21
CA SER A 90 -4.19 -10.89 22.39
C SER A 90 -2.82 -10.28 22.12
N THR A 91 -2.30 -10.43 20.89
CA THR A 91 -0.95 -10.01 20.51
C THR A 91 -0.95 -9.48 19.08
N ILE A 92 -0.27 -8.36 18.84
CA ILE A 92 0.07 -7.84 17.51
C ILE A 92 1.54 -8.11 17.28
N ASN A 93 1.87 -8.76 16.17
CA ASN A 93 3.24 -9.12 15.80
C ASN A 93 3.77 -8.20 14.70
N PRO A 94 5.10 -7.97 14.64
CA PRO A 94 5.69 -7.31 13.48
C PRO A 94 5.33 -8.06 12.19
N GLY A 95 4.85 -7.32 11.19
CA GLY A 95 4.31 -7.82 9.93
C GLY A 95 2.79 -8.00 9.90
N ASP A 96 2.09 -7.89 11.03
CA ASP A 96 0.63 -7.98 11.06
C ASP A 96 -0.02 -6.78 10.35
N ALA A 97 -0.99 -7.05 9.48
CA ALA A 97 -1.90 -6.03 8.97
C ALA A 97 -3.09 -5.90 9.93
N ILE A 98 -3.20 -4.73 10.56
CA ILE A 98 -4.27 -4.43 11.52
C ILE A 98 -5.19 -3.34 10.99
N TRP A 99 -6.46 -3.46 11.30
CA TRP A 99 -7.46 -2.43 11.11
C TRP A 99 -7.65 -1.68 12.40
N ILE A 100 -7.66 -0.35 12.36
CA ILE A 100 -7.89 0.50 13.52
C ILE A 100 -8.97 1.54 13.22
N HIS A 101 -10.00 1.59 14.06
CA HIS A 101 -11.01 2.65 14.00
C HIS A 101 -10.53 3.85 14.80
N TYR A 102 -9.91 4.80 14.11
CA TYR A 102 -9.31 6.00 14.67
C TYR A 102 -10.35 7.13 14.80
N THR A 103 -10.38 7.84 15.92
CA THR A 103 -11.40 8.86 16.24
C THR A 103 -10.88 10.29 16.17
N GLY A 104 -9.55 10.47 16.17
CA GLY A 104 -8.89 11.76 16.01
C GLY A 104 -9.02 12.35 14.60
N ASN A 105 -8.42 13.52 14.39
CA ASN A 105 -8.43 14.22 13.11
C ASN A 105 -7.01 14.23 12.52
N GLY A 106 -6.71 13.29 11.61
CA GLY A 106 -5.48 13.32 10.81
C GLY A 106 -4.18 13.26 11.63
N ARG A 107 -3.58 12.09 11.78
CA ARG A 107 -2.36 11.91 12.60
C ARG A 107 -1.37 10.95 11.96
N GLU A 108 -0.09 11.32 11.94
CA GLU A 108 0.98 10.39 11.60
C GLU A 108 1.24 9.45 12.78
N PHE A 109 1.23 8.14 12.55
CA PHE A 109 1.50 7.10 13.53
C PHE A 109 2.71 6.28 13.13
N ASN A 110 3.74 6.27 13.98
CA ASN A 110 4.89 5.40 13.80
C ASN A 110 4.50 3.96 14.18
N THR A 111 4.46 3.07 13.20
CA THR A 111 4.08 1.67 13.38
C THR A 111 5.26 0.78 13.79
N GLY A 112 6.45 1.34 14.04
CA GLY A 112 7.68 0.63 14.42
C GLY A 112 8.63 0.42 13.24
N ALA A 113 9.85 -0.05 13.50
CA ALA A 113 10.83 -0.32 12.44
C ALA A 113 10.82 -1.81 12.06
N PRO A 114 10.86 -2.17 10.76
CA PRO A 114 10.96 -3.57 10.36
C PRO A 114 12.23 -4.24 10.95
N PRO A 115 12.22 -5.56 11.21
CA PRO A 115 13.29 -6.25 11.96
C PRO A 115 14.71 -6.03 11.39
N THR A 116 15.66 -5.75 12.28
CA THR A 116 17.08 -5.49 11.95
C THR A 116 17.80 -6.78 11.56
N GLY A 117 18.51 -6.75 10.42
CA GLY A 117 19.09 -7.93 9.75
C GLY A 117 18.62 -8.05 8.30
N SER A 118 17.62 -7.27 7.92
CA SER A 118 17.36 -6.85 6.55
C SER A 118 18.36 -5.76 6.15
N ALA A 119 18.89 -5.80 4.93
CA ALA A 119 19.39 -4.58 4.29
C ALA A 119 18.27 -3.53 4.36
N PRO A 120 18.55 -2.22 4.42
CA PRO A 120 17.52 -1.20 4.59
C PRO A 120 16.36 -1.43 3.61
N GLY A 121 15.24 -1.99 4.10
CA GLY A 121 14.17 -2.53 3.26
C GLY A 121 14.18 -4.06 3.05
N GLY A 122 13.78 -4.88 4.03
CA GLY A 122 13.63 -6.33 3.81
C GLY A 122 12.52 -6.74 2.82
N ALA A 123 12.32 -8.05 2.66
CA ALA A 123 11.14 -8.61 2.00
C ALA A 123 9.86 -8.18 2.72
N GLY A 124 8.84 -7.77 1.99
CA GLY A 124 7.57 -7.28 2.54
C GLY A 124 6.37 -7.65 1.69
N LYS A 125 5.18 -7.43 2.24
CA LYS A 125 3.90 -7.64 1.56
C LYS A 125 2.98 -6.46 1.81
N ILE A 126 2.24 -6.04 0.77
CA ILE A 126 1.12 -5.11 0.89
C ILE A 126 -0.17 -5.82 0.50
N SER A 127 -1.28 -5.50 1.16
CA SER A 127 -2.61 -5.99 0.78
C SER A 127 -3.46 -4.85 0.23
N ILE A 128 -4.32 -5.17 -0.73
CA ILE A 128 -5.26 -4.20 -1.32
C ILE A 128 -6.67 -4.63 -0.95
N ALA A 129 -7.37 -3.76 -0.24
CA ALA A 129 -8.76 -4.00 0.13
C ALA A 129 -9.68 -3.85 -1.08
N ALA A 130 -10.74 -4.66 -1.14
CA ALA A 130 -11.81 -4.49 -2.12
C ALA A 130 -12.45 -3.09 -2.01
N SER A 131 -12.41 -2.51 -0.81
CA SER A 131 -12.89 -1.16 -0.51
C SER A 131 -12.09 -0.02 -1.18
N THR A 132 -10.93 -0.31 -1.79
CA THR A 132 -10.11 0.69 -2.49
C THR A 132 -10.49 0.80 -3.98
N PHE A 133 -11.20 -0.19 -4.51
CA PHE A 133 -11.50 -0.25 -5.94
C PHE A 133 -12.57 0.76 -6.36
N VAL A 134 -12.34 1.41 -7.49
CA VAL A 134 -13.30 2.28 -8.19
C VAL A 134 -13.63 1.67 -9.55
N PRO A 135 -14.89 1.73 -10.00
CA PRO A 135 -15.25 1.23 -11.32
C PRO A 135 -14.68 2.14 -12.42
N ALA A 136 -14.47 1.56 -13.60
CA ALA A 136 -14.07 2.31 -14.80
C ALA A 136 -15.19 3.19 -15.36
N SER A 137 -16.44 2.84 -15.07
CA SER A 137 -17.63 3.52 -15.56
C SER A 137 -18.50 3.96 -14.40
N ASP A 138 -19.01 5.19 -14.48
CA ASP A 138 -19.99 5.71 -13.53
C ASP A 138 -21.35 4.98 -13.61
N LEU A 139 -21.58 4.22 -14.68
CA LEU A 139 -22.77 3.39 -14.87
C LEU A 139 -22.62 1.99 -14.26
N ALA A 140 -21.48 1.68 -13.63
CA ALA A 140 -21.25 0.37 -13.05
C ALA A 140 -22.25 0.07 -11.91
N VAL A 141 -22.85 -1.12 -11.97
CA VAL A 141 -23.72 -1.63 -10.92
C VAL A 141 -22.99 -2.78 -10.23
N TYR A 142 -22.56 -2.54 -8.99
CA TYR A 142 -21.68 -3.45 -8.27
C TYR A 142 -21.88 -3.37 -6.77
N GLU A 143 -21.48 -4.42 -6.08
CA GLU A 143 -21.38 -4.43 -4.63
C GLU A 143 -19.91 -4.45 -4.21
N LYS A 144 -19.65 -3.69 -3.16
CA LYS A 144 -18.34 -3.51 -2.58
C LYS A 144 -18.45 -3.62 -1.08
N GLY A 145 -17.77 -4.62 -0.54
CA GLY A 145 -17.61 -4.84 0.88
C GLY A 145 -16.14 -4.76 1.28
N PHE A 146 -15.87 -5.17 2.51
CA PHE A 146 -14.54 -5.15 3.07
C PHE A 146 -13.54 -6.07 2.31
N ASN A 147 -13.96 -7.30 1.99
CA ASN A 147 -13.15 -8.34 1.30
C ASN A 147 -13.84 -8.88 0.05
N GLN A 148 -14.75 -8.09 -0.53
CA GLN A 148 -15.44 -8.52 -1.74
C GLN A 148 -15.77 -7.35 -2.65
N LEU A 149 -15.50 -7.56 -3.92
CA LEU A 149 -15.93 -6.70 -5.01
C LEU A 149 -16.51 -7.61 -6.07
N TYR A 150 -17.74 -7.33 -6.49
CA TYR A 150 -18.37 -8.04 -7.60
C TYR A 150 -19.43 -7.20 -8.29
N PRO A 151 -19.58 -7.33 -9.61
CA PRO A 151 -20.67 -6.71 -10.33
C PRO A 151 -21.99 -7.42 -10.01
N LEU A 152 -23.08 -6.65 -9.92
CA LEU A 152 -24.43 -7.18 -9.74
C LEU A 152 -25.05 -7.66 -11.06
N THR A 153 -24.47 -7.26 -12.19
CA THR A 153 -24.93 -7.57 -13.54
C THR A 153 -23.77 -8.03 -14.42
N THR A 154 -24.07 -8.55 -15.60
CA THR A 154 -23.06 -8.90 -16.61
C THR A 154 -22.84 -7.79 -17.64
N ASP A 155 -23.31 -6.57 -17.38
CA ASP A 155 -23.15 -5.44 -18.30
C ASP A 155 -21.68 -4.97 -18.38
N PRO A 156 -21.14 -4.68 -19.59
CA PRO A 156 -19.76 -4.24 -19.77
C PRO A 156 -19.33 -3.04 -18.92
N ALA A 157 -20.24 -2.12 -18.58
CA ALA A 157 -19.89 -0.98 -17.72
C ALA A 157 -19.46 -1.42 -16.31
N SER A 158 -19.93 -2.59 -15.87
CA SER A 158 -19.66 -3.16 -14.54
C SER A 158 -18.45 -4.10 -14.52
N HIS A 159 -17.74 -4.30 -15.64
CA HIS A 159 -16.68 -5.33 -15.68
C HIS A 159 -15.36 -4.87 -15.07
N ARG A 160 -14.99 -3.60 -15.21
CA ARG A 160 -13.62 -3.13 -14.92
C ARG A 160 -13.54 -2.23 -13.69
N TYR A 161 -12.54 -2.49 -12.86
CA TYR A 161 -12.25 -1.75 -11.64
C TYR A 161 -10.75 -1.48 -11.49
N PHE A 162 -10.42 -0.39 -10.80
CA PHE A 162 -9.06 0.07 -10.56
C PHE A 162 -8.82 0.35 -9.07
N ALA A 163 -7.62 0.07 -8.58
CA ALA A 163 -7.18 0.50 -7.26
C ALA A 163 -5.73 1.00 -7.30
N PRO A 164 -5.41 2.18 -6.72
CA PRO A 164 -4.04 2.61 -6.59
C PRO A 164 -3.25 1.67 -5.68
N VAL A 165 -1.95 1.59 -5.93
CA VAL A 165 -1.00 0.79 -5.17
C VAL A 165 0.16 1.68 -4.72
N HIS A 166 0.41 1.68 -3.41
CA HIS A 166 1.56 2.36 -2.82
C HIS A 166 2.61 1.31 -2.45
N LEU A 167 3.64 1.19 -3.29
CA LEU A 167 4.79 0.34 -3.02
C LEU A 167 5.95 1.18 -2.52
N PRO A 168 6.85 0.64 -1.69
CA PRO A 168 8.01 1.39 -1.23
C PRO A 168 8.98 1.69 -2.38
N HIS A 169 9.47 2.94 -2.43
CA HIS A 169 10.44 3.35 -3.45
C HIS A 169 11.74 2.54 -3.32
N GLY A 170 12.30 2.11 -4.45
CA GLY A 170 13.51 1.31 -4.52
C GLY A 170 13.29 -0.19 -4.35
N ALA A 171 12.09 -0.63 -3.92
CA ALA A 171 11.78 -2.05 -3.76
C ALA A 171 11.64 -2.77 -5.11
N THR A 172 12.05 -4.03 -5.18
CA THR A 172 11.77 -4.94 -6.30
C THR A 172 10.51 -5.73 -6.02
N ILE A 173 9.53 -5.66 -6.93
CA ILE A 173 8.30 -6.45 -6.83
C ILE A 173 8.63 -7.90 -7.19
N THR A 174 8.22 -8.85 -6.37
CA THR A 174 8.56 -10.27 -6.55
C THR A 174 7.37 -11.11 -6.99
N ALA A 175 6.18 -10.87 -6.44
CA ALA A 175 4.99 -11.65 -6.76
C ALA A 175 3.70 -10.90 -6.45
N MET A 176 2.61 -11.35 -7.09
CA MET A 176 1.24 -10.98 -6.74
C MET A 176 0.45 -12.25 -6.42
N THR A 177 -0.21 -12.25 -5.27
CA THR A 177 -1.19 -13.28 -4.88
C THR A 177 -2.59 -12.67 -4.94
N ALA A 178 -3.52 -13.32 -5.61
CA ALA A 178 -4.91 -12.91 -5.63
C ALA A 178 -5.85 -14.06 -5.26
N ALA A 179 -6.81 -13.74 -4.40
CA ALA A 179 -7.94 -14.59 -4.05
C ALA A 179 -9.18 -14.08 -4.78
N PHE A 180 -9.89 -15.00 -5.42
CA PHE A 180 -11.11 -14.72 -6.20
C PHE A 180 -12.10 -15.89 -6.16
N GLU A 181 -13.32 -15.62 -6.62
CA GLU A 181 -14.37 -16.58 -6.96
C GLU A 181 -14.69 -16.36 -8.44
N GLY A 182 -14.68 -17.43 -9.24
CA GLY A 182 -14.89 -17.35 -10.69
C GLY A 182 -14.29 -18.56 -11.39
N SER A 183 -14.75 -18.82 -12.62
CA SER A 183 -14.28 -19.93 -13.46
C SER A 183 -14.04 -19.45 -14.89
N GLY A 184 -13.29 -20.21 -15.69
CA GLY A 184 -12.91 -19.79 -17.04
C GLY A 184 -12.20 -18.43 -17.03
N ASP A 185 -12.42 -17.58 -18.04
CA ASP A 185 -11.82 -16.24 -18.14
C ASP A 185 -12.67 -15.13 -17.50
N THR A 186 -13.38 -15.45 -16.41
CA THR A 186 -14.32 -14.49 -15.79
C THR A 186 -13.69 -13.56 -14.76
N VAL A 187 -12.49 -13.87 -14.27
CA VAL A 187 -11.69 -13.01 -13.40
C VAL A 187 -10.30 -12.81 -13.98
N LYS A 188 -9.94 -11.56 -14.20
CA LYS A 188 -8.59 -11.15 -14.61
C LYS A 188 -8.10 -10.03 -13.73
N ILE A 189 -6.91 -10.19 -13.16
CA ILE A 189 -6.32 -9.24 -12.21
C ILE A 189 -4.92 -8.92 -12.70
N ARG A 190 -4.60 -7.63 -12.85
CA ARG A 190 -3.28 -7.17 -13.25
C ARG A 190 -2.72 -6.18 -12.25
N LEU A 191 -1.44 -6.32 -11.95
CA LEU A 191 -0.64 -5.23 -11.38
C LEU A 191 0.03 -4.53 -12.54
N ASP A 192 -0.27 -3.25 -12.71
CA ASP A 192 0.23 -2.41 -13.78
C ASP A 192 0.94 -1.17 -13.19
N TYR A 193 1.80 -0.53 -13.99
CA TYR A 193 2.32 0.80 -13.71
C TYR A 193 2.27 1.68 -14.95
N THR A 194 2.31 2.99 -14.75
CA THR A 194 2.43 3.96 -15.84
C THR A 194 3.28 5.15 -15.41
N PRO A 195 4.00 5.81 -16.34
CA PRO A 195 4.73 7.04 -16.03
C PRO A 195 3.80 8.14 -15.51
N LEU A 196 4.28 8.96 -14.57
CA LEU A 196 3.52 10.10 -14.02
C LEU A 196 3.07 11.09 -15.10
N ALA A 197 3.82 11.21 -16.20
CA ALA A 197 3.52 12.10 -17.31
C ALA A 197 2.56 11.50 -18.37
N ASN A 198 1.97 10.32 -18.11
CA ASN A 198 1.22 9.58 -19.14
C ASN A 198 -0.07 10.28 -19.63
N GLY A 199 -0.81 10.98 -18.75
CA GLY A 199 -2.15 11.46 -19.08
C GLY A 199 -3.11 10.30 -19.38
N ASP A 200 -3.91 10.40 -20.45
CA ASP A 200 -4.92 9.40 -20.86
C ASP A 200 -4.42 8.43 -21.96
N THR A 201 -3.10 8.27 -22.13
CA THR A 201 -2.55 7.45 -23.21
C THR A 201 -2.48 5.97 -22.80
N PRO A 202 -3.20 5.04 -23.46
CA PRO A 202 -3.21 3.62 -23.06
C PRO A 202 -1.88 2.90 -23.36
N GLY A 203 -1.09 3.43 -24.30
CA GLY A 203 0.17 2.84 -24.77
C GLY A 203 1.36 2.96 -23.81
N GLN A 204 1.17 3.51 -22.61
CA GLN A 204 2.21 3.62 -21.57
C GLN A 204 1.77 2.95 -20.26
N VAL A 205 0.85 1.99 -20.34
CA VAL A 205 0.52 1.12 -19.20
C VAL A 205 1.29 -0.18 -19.36
N PHE A 206 2.14 -0.47 -18.38
CA PHE A 206 3.05 -1.59 -18.38
C PHE A 206 2.64 -2.61 -17.33
N LYS A 207 2.58 -3.88 -17.73
CA LYS A 207 2.13 -4.98 -16.89
C LYS A 207 3.27 -5.57 -16.09
N LEU A 208 3.04 -5.78 -14.79
CA LEU A 208 4.00 -6.36 -13.85
C LEU A 208 3.62 -7.77 -13.43
N ALA A 209 2.33 -8.05 -13.25
CA ALA A 209 1.85 -9.38 -12.91
C ALA A 209 0.43 -9.57 -13.41
N GLU A 210 0.03 -10.81 -13.72
CA GLU A 210 -1.31 -11.14 -14.20
C GLU A 210 -1.80 -12.46 -13.61
N VAL A 211 -2.99 -12.42 -13.04
CA VAL A 211 -3.74 -13.58 -12.54
C VAL A 211 -5.00 -13.74 -13.39
N LEU A 212 -5.28 -14.98 -13.80
CA LEU A 212 -6.44 -15.34 -14.62
C LEU A 212 -7.14 -16.54 -13.98
N SER A 213 -8.46 -16.46 -13.78
CA SER A 213 -9.21 -17.60 -13.23
C SER A 213 -9.16 -18.86 -14.10
N SER A 214 -8.80 -18.73 -15.38
CA SER A 214 -8.61 -19.85 -16.30
C SER A 214 -7.30 -20.60 -16.06
N ALA A 215 -6.33 -19.97 -15.39
CA ALA A 215 -5.02 -20.57 -15.12
C ALA A 215 -5.03 -21.56 -13.95
N GLY A 216 -6.14 -21.69 -13.20
CA GLY A 216 -6.26 -22.62 -12.07
C GLY A 216 -7.09 -22.11 -10.89
N PRO A 217 -7.05 -22.82 -9.75
CA PRO A 217 -7.86 -22.50 -8.59
C PRO A 217 -7.33 -21.29 -7.80
N SER A 218 -8.22 -20.62 -7.07
CA SER A 218 -7.92 -19.54 -6.14
C SER A 218 -7.51 -20.09 -4.74
N PRO A 219 -6.60 -19.43 -4.01
CA PRO A 219 -5.84 -18.24 -4.41
C PRO A 219 -4.69 -18.60 -5.36
N GLN A 220 -4.38 -17.69 -6.28
CA GLN A 220 -3.26 -17.83 -7.21
C GLN A 220 -2.13 -16.89 -6.87
N THR A 221 -0.89 -17.38 -6.96
CA THR A 221 0.31 -16.56 -6.85
C THR A 221 1.08 -16.62 -8.16
N VAL A 222 1.45 -15.45 -8.68
CA VAL A 222 2.25 -15.30 -9.89
C VAL A 222 3.47 -14.45 -9.61
N SER A 223 4.61 -14.83 -10.18
CA SER A 223 5.82 -14.01 -10.11
C SER A 223 5.61 -12.72 -10.90
N ALA A 224 6.14 -11.61 -10.38
CA ALA A 224 6.15 -10.36 -11.10
C ALA A 224 7.29 -10.31 -12.13
N TYR A 225 7.09 -9.58 -13.21
CA TYR A 225 8.17 -9.19 -14.10
C TYR A 225 9.18 -8.33 -13.33
N PRO A 226 10.50 -8.48 -13.60
CA PRO A 226 11.53 -7.70 -12.92
C PRO A 226 11.25 -6.21 -13.04
N HIS A 227 11.04 -5.56 -11.90
CA HIS A 227 10.77 -4.13 -11.84
C HIS A 227 11.16 -3.57 -10.49
N GLN A 228 11.92 -2.48 -10.52
CA GLN A 228 12.22 -1.69 -9.34
C GLN A 228 11.21 -0.55 -9.23
N VAL A 229 10.68 -0.36 -8.02
CA VAL A 229 9.67 0.65 -7.75
C VAL A 229 10.31 2.03 -7.80
N ASP A 230 9.84 2.88 -8.70
CA ASP A 230 10.23 4.27 -8.80
C ASP A 230 9.00 5.17 -8.73
N ASN A 231 8.62 5.52 -7.51
CA ASN A 231 7.53 6.46 -7.22
C ASN A 231 7.81 7.90 -7.70
N GLY A 232 9.04 8.24 -8.08
CA GLY A 232 9.38 9.55 -8.66
C GLY A 232 9.08 9.63 -10.15
N ALA A 233 8.98 8.48 -10.82
CA ALA A 233 8.71 8.39 -12.26
C ALA A 233 7.36 7.75 -12.59
N ASN A 234 6.82 6.87 -11.72
CA ASN A 234 5.69 6.01 -12.03
C ASN A 234 4.62 6.00 -10.95
N VAL A 235 3.39 5.68 -11.36
CA VAL A 235 2.30 5.28 -10.49
C VAL A 235 1.97 3.81 -10.71
N TYR A 236 1.59 3.13 -9.63
CA TYR A 236 1.27 1.71 -9.62
C TYR A 236 -0.19 1.54 -9.29
N PHE A 237 -0.84 0.58 -9.94
CA PHE A 237 -2.25 0.31 -9.72
C PHE A 237 -2.59 -1.12 -10.10
N VAL A 238 -3.67 -1.62 -9.52
CA VAL A 238 -4.27 -2.88 -9.93
C VAL A 238 -5.47 -2.60 -10.82
N VAL A 239 -5.60 -3.41 -11.87
CA VAL A 239 -6.79 -3.50 -12.72
C VAL A 239 -7.46 -4.85 -12.47
N VAL A 240 -8.76 -4.85 -12.25
CA VAL A 240 -9.56 -6.06 -12.09
C VAL A 240 -10.71 -6.05 -13.09
N ASP A 241 -10.77 -7.09 -13.91
CA ASP A 241 -11.87 -7.36 -14.82
C ASP A 241 -12.69 -8.56 -14.27
N LEU A 242 -13.97 -8.33 -13.95
CA LEU A 242 -14.94 -9.31 -13.46
C LEU A 242 -16.10 -9.39 -14.47
N THR A 243 -16.10 -10.42 -15.33
CA THR A 243 -17.04 -10.49 -16.47
C THR A 243 -18.19 -11.49 -16.26
N GLY A 244 -18.11 -12.37 -15.26
CA GLY A 244 -19.13 -13.38 -14.96
C GLY A 244 -20.28 -12.89 -14.06
N GLY A 245 -20.45 -11.57 -13.89
CA GLY A 245 -21.50 -11.01 -13.04
C GLY A 245 -21.30 -11.38 -11.56
N PRO A 246 -22.38 -11.66 -10.80
CA PRO A 246 -22.30 -12.01 -9.38
C PRO A 246 -21.50 -13.28 -9.06
N ALA A 247 -21.19 -14.13 -10.05
CA ALA A 247 -20.36 -15.32 -9.86
C ALA A 247 -18.85 -15.01 -9.89
N SER A 248 -18.46 -13.82 -10.36
CA SER A 248 -17.07 -13.36 -10.42
C SER A 248 -16.80 -12.35 -9.34
N LYS A 249 -16.00 -12.72 -8.33
CA LYS A 249 -15.73 -11.87 -7.17
C LYS A 249 -14.24 -11.79 -6.90
N LEU A 250 -13.76 -10.59 -6.62
CA LEU A 250 -12.45 -10.41 -6.00
C LEU A 250 -12.59 -10.62 -4.48
N ARG A 251 -11.69 -11.39 -3.86
CA ARG A 251 -11.64 -11.61 -2.40
C ARG A 251 -10.47 -10.93 -1.71
N GLY A 252 -9.38 -10.72 -2.42
CA GLY A 252 -8.23 -9.97 -1.89
C GLY A 252 -7.01 -10.08 -2.79
N ILE A 253 -6.10 -9.14 -2.64
CA ILE A 253 -4.84 -9.09 -3.37
C ILE A 253 -3.71 -8.78 -2.39
N THR A 254 -2.60 -9.48 -2.55
CA THR A 254 -1.35 -9.20 -1.83
C THR A 254 -0.21 -9.10 -2.84
N ILE A 255 0.63 -8.07 -2.71
CA ILE A 255 1.82 -7.88 -3.54
C ILE A 255 3.04 -8.04 -2.65
N SER A 256 3.95 -8.94 -3.03
CA SER A 256 5.21 -9.19 -2.35
C SER A 256 6.33 -8.41 -3.03
N TYR A 257 7.27 -7.91 -2.23
CA TYR A 257 8.43 -7.17 -2.70
C TYR A 257 9.65 -7.45 -1.82
N THR A 258 10.83 -7.05 -2.26
CA THR A 258 12.11 -7.04 -1.54
C THR A 258 12.86 -5.74 -1.83
N TYR A 259 13.96 -5.43 -1.14
CA TYR A 259 14.90 -4.40 -1.61
C TYR A 259 16.26 -5.03 -1.91
#